data_AF-A0A9X2N0L5-F1
#
_entry.id   AF-A0A9X2N0L5-F1
#
_cell.length_a   1.000
_cell.length_b   1.000
_cell.length_c   1.000
_cell.angle_alpha   90.00
_cell.angle_beta   90.00
_cell.angle_gamma   90.00
#
_symmetry.space_group_name_H-M   'P 1'
#
loop_
_entity.id
_entity.type
_entity.pdbx_description
1 polymer ?
#
loop_
_entity_poly.entity_id
_entity_poly.type
_entity_poly.pdbx_seq_one_letter_code
_entity_poly.pdbx_strand_id
1 'polypeptide(L)'
;MKEREIGLDLEQQGKLGKIVRDPQGDGGAEFIDTTSGVKWDVKSFVSYPNGHTSPKKGAFTVENGMRAINKELDKNYNVIVDKRDMIPEHVEQLKEAIEKAGISSRVIWYP
;
A
#
# COMPACT_ATOMS: atom_id res chain seq x y z
N MET A 1 7.13 -7.91 10.19
CA MET A 1 6.63 -7.36 11.49
C MET A 1 5.76 -6.13 11.22
N LYS A 2 6.29 -5.14 10.50
CA LYS A 2 5.58 -3.92 10.04
C LYS A 2 4.21 -4.19 9.40
N GLU A 3 4.11 -5.12 8.45
CA GLU A 3 2.84 -5.41 7.74
C GLU A 3 1.77 -5.97 8.67
N ARG A 4 2.14 -6.92 9.54
CA ARG A 4 1.22 -7.54 10.50
C ARG A 4 0.59 -6.50 11.43
N GLU A 5 1.38 -5.54 11.90
CA GLU A 5 0.90 -4.45 12.75
C GLU A 5 -0.10 -3.56 12.00
N ILE A 6 0.21 -3.20 10.75
CA ILE A 6 -0.69 -2.42 9.88
C ILE A 6 -2.03 -3.14 9.70
N GLY A 7 -2.00 -4.45 9.40
CA GLY A 7 -3.21 -5.25 9.23
C GLY A 7 -4.08 -5.27 10.49
N LEU A 8 -3.47 -5.54 11.66
CA LEU A 8 -4.19 -5.59 12.94
C LEU A 8 -4.77 -4.23 13.33
N ASP A 9 -4.03 -3.15 13.14
CA ASP A 9 -4.49 -1.79 13.45
C ASP A 9 -5.65 -1.38 12.52
N LEU A 10 -5.59 -1.71 11.23
CA LEU A 10 -6.69 -1.46 10.29
C LEU A 10 -7.94 -2.31 10.58
N GLU A 11 -7.76 -3.56 11.02
CA GLU A 11 -8.86 -4.40 11.52
C GLU A 11 -9.49 -3.80 12.78
N GLN A 12 -8.68 -3.35 13.75
CA GLN A 12 -9.14 -2.68 14.97
C GLN A 12 -9.89 -1.37 14.69
N GLN A 13 -9.46 -0.62 13.67
CA GLN A 13 -10.13 0.59 13.19
C GLN A 13 -11.42 0.30 12.39
N GLY A 14 -11.72 -0.95 12.08
CA GLY A 14 -12.87 -1.35 11.25
C GLY A 14 -12.73 -0.98 9.77
N LYS A 15 -11.51 -0.64 9.32
CA LYS A 15 -11.21 -0.35 7.90
C LYS A 15 -10.99 -1.61 7.09
N LEU A 16 -10.61 -2.70 7.76
CA LEU A 16 -10.61 -4.06 7.23
C LEU A 16 -11.63 -4.91 8.00
N GLY A 17 -12.19 -5.92 7.35
CA GLY A 17 -12.92 -6.99 8.03
C GLY A 17 -11.96 -7.91 8.79
N LYS A 18 -12.39 -9.15 9.04
CA LYS A 18 -11.55 -10.11 9.75
C LYS A 18 -10.45 -10.60 8.83
N ILE A 19 -9.18 -10.35 9.13
CA ILE A 19 -8.07 -10.72 8.24
C ILE A 19 -7.30 -11.96 8.69
N VAL A 20 -6.76 -12.69 7.71
CA VAL A 20 -5.77 -13.77 7.91
C VAL A 20 -4.59 -13.57 6.95
N ARG A 21 -3.42 -14.13 7.27
CA ARG A 21 -2.29 -14.19 6.32
C ARG A 21 -2.69 -15.03 5.10
N ASP A 22 -2.27 -14.62 3.91
CA ASP A 22 -2.44 -15.45 2.72
C ASP A 22 -1.57 -16.71 2.85
N PRO A 23 -2.15 -17.93 2.82
CA PRO A 23 -1.38 -19.17 2.95
C PRO A 23 -0.46 -19.44 1.75
N GLN A 24 -0.66 -18.74 0.63
CA GLN A 24 0.18 -18.89 -0.57
C GLN A 24 1.65 -18.47 -0.32
N GLY A 25 1.89 -17.60 0.66
CA GLY A 25 3.25 -17.12 0.97
C GLY A 25 3.85 -16.32 -0.18
N ASP A 26 5.02 -16.73 -0.67
CA ASP A 26 5.73 -16.03 -1.75
C ASP A 26 4.87 -15.91 -3.02
N GLY A 27 4.57 -14.67 -3.41
CA GLY A 27 3.73 -14.35 -4.56
C GLY A 27 2.23 -14.27 -4.26
N GLY A 28 1.81 -14.57 -3.02
CA GLY A 28 0.48 -14.25 -2.49
C GLY A 28 0.35 -12.78 -2.05
N ALA A 29 -0.81 -12.43 -1.50
CA ALA A 29 -1.03 -11.14 -0.85
C ALA A 29 -0.53 -11.16 0.61
N GLU A 30 -0.45 -10.01 1.26
CA GLU A 30 -0.12 -9.95 2.69
C GLU A 30 -1.26 -10.50 3.56
N PHE A 31 -2.52 -10.20 3.18
CA PHE A 31 -3.72 -10.59 3.92
C PHE A 31 -4.87 -10.98 3.01
N ILE A 32 -5.77 -11.80 3.56
CA ILE A 32 -7.10 -12.08 3.02
C ILE A 32 -8.12 -11.62 4.06
N ASP A 33 -9.01 -10.72 3.68
CA ASP A 33 -10.20 -10.40 4.46
C ASP A 33 -11.21 -11.55 4.31
N THR A 34 -11.41 -12.29 5.39
CA THR A 34 -12.29 -13.47 5.44
C THR A 34 -13.77 -13.12 5.39
N THR A 35 -14.13 -11.84 5.60
CA THR A 35 -15.51 -11.38 5.47
C THR A 35 -15.88 -11.11 4.01
N SER A 36 -14.97 -10.50 3.25
CA SER A 36 -15.21 -10.07 1.86
C SER A 36 -14.54 -10.94 0.79
N GLY A 37 -13.56 -11.76 1.17
CA GLY A 37 -12.67 -12.48 0.27
C GLY A 37 -11.61 -11.61 -0.40
N VAL A 38 -11.57 -10.30 -0.10
CA VAL A 38 -10.63 -9.36 -0.71
C VAL A 38 -9.22 -9.62 -0.20
N LYS A 39 -8.27 -9.68 -1.14
CA LYS A 39 -6.85 -9.80 -0.84
C LYS A 39 -6.21 -8.42 -0.73
N TRP A 40 -5.36 -8.21 0.26
CA TRP A 40 -4.71 -6.94 0.55
C TRP A 40 -3.20 -7.10 0.57
N ASP A 41 -2.50 -6.25 -0.17
CA ASP A 41 -1.03 -6.13 -0.15
C ASP A 41 -0.63 -4.80 0.47
N VAL A 42 0.51 -4.75 1.17
CA VAL A 42 1.01 -3.54 1.82
C VAL A 42 2.18 -2.98 1.03
N LYS A 43 2.10 -1.70 0.65
CA LYS A 43 3.21 -0.96 0.06
C LYS A 43 3.64 0.17 0.99
N SER A 44 4.96 0.32 1.14
CA SER A 44 5.56 1.45 1.83
C SER A 44 6.55 2.15 0.90
N PHE A 45 6.63 3.46 1.03
CA PHE A 45 7.53 4.29 0.23
C PHE A 45 8.27 5.28 1.12
N VAL A 46 9.48 5.65 0.72
CA VAL A 46 10.31 6.61 1.46
C VAL A 46 10.57 7.81 0.58
N SER A 47 10.20 9.01 1.04
CA SER A 47 10.43 10.24 0.27
C SER A 47 11.91 10.48 0.02
N TYR A 48 12.72 10.40 1.08
CA TYR A 48 14.15 10.71 1.02
C TYR A 48 15.01 9.67 1.76
N PRO A 49 15.22 8.49 1.16
CA PRO A 49 16.01 7.44 1.81
C PRO A 49 17.45 7.91 2.02
N ASN A 50 17.94 7.80 3.26
CA ASN A 50 19.25 8.29 3.67
C ASN A 50 19.49 9.78 3.32
N GLY A 51 18.43 10.60 3.28
CA GLY A 51 18.50 12.02 2.92
C GLY A 51 18.67 12.29 1.42
N HIS A 52 18.56 11.28 0.56
CA HIS A 52 18.67 11.46 -0.88
C HIS A 52 17.33 11.83 -1.52
N THR A 53 17.35 12.84 -2.41
CA THR A 53 16.19 13.23 -3.24
C THR A 53 16.18 12.55 -4.61
N SER A 54 17.26 11.86 -4.99
CA SER A 54 17.40 11.24 -6.31
C SER A 54 16.66 9.89 -6.39
N PRO A 55 15.81 9.66 -7.40
CA PRO A 55 15.16 8.36 -7.61
C PRO A 55 16.13 7.19 -7.76
N LYS A 56 17.33 7.44 -8.33
CA LYS A 56 18.39 6.41 -8.46
C LYS A 56 18.88 5.87 -7.11
N LYS A 57 18.61 6.60 -6.02
CA LYS A 57 18.93 6.20 -4.64
C LYS A 57 17.73 5.62 -3.89
N GLY A 58 16.66 5.29 -4.61
CA GLY A 58 15.44 4.70 -4.07
C GLY A 58 14.41 5.71 -3.56
N ALA A 59 14.62 7.02 -3.81
CA ALA A 59 13.66 8.04 -3.43
C ALA A 59 12.32 7.82 -4.14
N PHE A 60 11.23 8.13 -3.43
CA PHE A 60 9.89 8.03 -3.97
C PHE A 60 9.74 8.85 -5.26
N THR A 61 9.04 8.26 -6.22
CA THR A 61 8.43 8.98 -7.34
C THR A 61 7.01 8.48 -7.53
N VAL A 62 6.12 9.33 -8.05
CA VAL A 62 4.76 8.95 -8.40
C VAL A 62 4.75 7.76 -9.35
N GLU A 63 5.65 7.75 -10.35
CA GLU A 63 5.77 6.66 -11.31
C GLU A 63 6.07 5.31 -10.63
N ASN A 64 7.06 5.26 -9.73
CA ASN A 64 7.42 4.03 -9.03
C ASN A 64 6.32 3.60 -8.05
N GLY A 65 5.68 4.56 -7.38
CA GLY A 65 4.54 4.29 -6.50
C GLY A 65 3.37 3.66 -7.25
N MET A 66 2.95 4.29 -8.35
CA MET A 66 1.88 3.78 -9.22
C MET A 66 2.24 2.42 -9.84
N ARG A 67 3.50 2.23 -10.26
CA ARG A 67 3.98 0.94 -10.78
C ARG A 67 3.86 -0.17 -9.74
N ALA A 68 4.24 0.10 -8.49
CA ALA A 68 4.14 -0.86 -7.40
C ALA A 68 2.68 -1.17 -7.04
N ILE A 69 1.79 -0.18 -7.06
CA ILE A 69 0.35 -0.34 -6.81
C ILE A 69 -0.29 -1.17 -7.93
N ASN A 70 -0.11 -0.77 -9.19
CA ASN A 70 -0.72 -1.44 -10.33
C ASN A 70 -0.30 -2.91 -10.43
N LYS A 71 0.96 -3.22 -10.09
CA LYS A 71 1.44 -4.61 -10.03
C LYS A 71 0.59 -5.51 -9.12
N GLU A 72 0.09 -4.98 -8.00
CA GLU A 72 -0.77 -5.75 -7.10
C GLU A 72 -2.23 -5.75 -7.55
N LEU A 73 -2.70 -4.63 -8.13
CA LEU A 73 -4.03 -4.57 -8.76
C LEU A 73 -4.17 -5.57 -9.92
N ASP A 74 -3.10 -5.80 -10.69
CA ASP A 74 -3.04 -6.78 -11.79
C ASP A 74 -3.18 -8.23 -11.29
N LYS A 75 -2.79 -8.49 -10.04
CA LYS A 75 -3.04 -9.77 -9.33
C LYS A 75 -4.44 -9.82 -8.68
N ASN A 76 -5.25 -8.80 -8.92
CA ASN A 76 -6.55 -8.58 -8.28
C ASN A 76 -6.48 -8.37 -6.76
N TYR A 77 -5.37 -7.82 -6.25
CA TYR A 77 -5.25 -7.43 -4.85
C TYR A 77 -5.64 -5.96 -4.70
N ASN A 78 -6.15 -5.60 -3.52
CA ASN A 78 -6.25 -4.22 -3.10
C ASN A 78 -4.97 -3.82 -2.34
N VAL A 79 -4.71 -2.52 -2.20
CA VAL A 79 -3.44 -2.03 -1.66
C VAL A 79 -3.64 -1.18 -0.42
N ILE A 80 -2.84 -1.44 0.60
CA ILE A 80 -2.67 -0.56 1.75
C ILE A 80 -1.36 0.21 1.54
N VAL A 81 -1.42 1.54 1.51
CA VAL A 81 -0.25 2.40 1.39
C VAL A 81 0.14 2.94 2.76
N ASP A 82 1.26 2.46 3.28
CA ASP A 82 1.91 3.00 4.47
C ASP A 82 2.72 4.24 4.10
N LYS A 83 2.21 5.40 4.56
CA LYS A 83 2.77 6.71 4.25
C LYS A 83 3.61 7.32 5.38
N ARG A 84 3.93 6.55 6.44
CA ARG A 84 4.71 7.06 7.60
C ARG A 84 6.07 7.64 7.21
N ASP A 85 6.69 7.09 6.18
CA ASP A 85 8.01 7.49 5.68
C ASP A 85 7.94 8.45 4.46
N MET A 86 6.74 8.98 4.17
CA MET A 86 6.49 9.94 3.08
C MET A 86 6.21 11.35 3.62
N ILE A 87 6.76 12.36 2.95
CA ILE A 87 6.38 13.76 3.19
C ILE A 87 4.97 14.03 2.62
N PRO A 88 4.21 15.00 3.20
CA PRO A 88 2.85 15.31 2.76
C PRO A 88 2.74 15.60 1.26
N GLU A 89 3.69 16.32 0.67
CA GLU A 89 3.68 16.64 -0.77
C GLU A 89 3.68 15.39 -1.65
N HIS A 90 4.53 14.42 -1.36
CA HIS A 90 4.59 13.15 -2.10
C HIS A 90 3.33 12.31 -1.90
N VAL A 91 2.73 12.37 -0.71
CA VAL A 91 1.44 11.71 -0.43
C VAL A 91 0.34 12.29 -1.31
N GLU A 92 0.25 13.63 -1.39
CA GLU A 92 -0.76 14.29 -2.23
C GLU A 92 -0.54 14.02 -3.72
N GLN A 93 0.71 14.04 -4.19
CA GLN A 93 1.03 13.66 -5.57
C GLN A 93 0.62 12.22 -5.91
N LEU A 94 0.81 11.28 -4.98
CA LEU A 94 0.39 9.89 -5.17
C LEU A 94 -1.14 9.75 -5.14
N LYS A 95 -1.82 10.44 -4.21
CA LYS A 95 -3.29 10.48 -4.16
C LYS A 95 -3.90 10.99 -5.45
N GLU A 96 -3.39 12.09 -5.99
CA GLU A 96 -3.87 12.67 -7.24
C GLU A 96 -3.68 11.69 -8.41
N ALA A 97 -2.55 10.97 -8.46
CA ALA A 97 -2.31 9.96 -9.48
C ALA A 97 -3.26 8.75 -9.36
N ILE A 98 -3.52 8.28 -8.13
CA ILE A 98 -4.47 7.19 -7.84
C ILE A 98 -5.90 7.59 -8.21
N GLU A 99 -6.28 8.83 -7.92
CA GLU A 99 -7.60 9.39 -8.26
C GLU A 99 -7.78 9.50 -9.78
N LYS A 100 -6.80 10.08 -10.49
CA LYS A 100 -6.82 10.17 -11.96
C LYS A 100 -6.88 8.80 -12.63
N ALA A 101 -6.28 7.78 -12.01
CA ALA A 101 -6.33 6.41 -12.50
C ALA A 101 -7.65 5.69 -12.15
N GLY A 102 -8.54 6.28 -11.34
CA GLY A 102 -9.84 5.70 -11.00
C GLY A 102 -9.77 4.48 -10.06
N ILE A 103 -8.66 4.30 -9.34
CA ILE A 103 -8.40 3.12 -8.50
C ILE A 103 -8.52 3.39 -7.00
N SER A 104 -8.95 4.60 -6.60
CA SER A 104 -9.04 5.03 -5.19
C SER A 104 -9.83 4.07 -4.30
N SER A 105 -10.89 3.43 -4.83
CA SER A 105 -11.72 2.48 -4.08
C SER A 105 -10.99 1.19 -3.69
N ARG A 106 -9.83 0.92 -4.30
CA ARG A 106 -8.98 -0.25 -4.03
C ARG A 106 -7.77 0.07 -3.17
N VAL A 107 -7.68 1.28 -2.63
CA VAL A 107 -6.54 1.75 -1.85
C VAL A 107 -6.96 2.25 -0.47
N ILE A 108 -6.27 1.78 0.57
CA ILE A 108 -6.37 2.31 1.94
C ILE A 108 -5.07 3.05 2.28
N TRP A 109 -5.19 4.24 2.87
CA TRP A 109 -4.05 5.00 3.39
C TRP A 109 -3.83 4.73 4.87
N TYR A 110 -2.64 4.28 5.23
CA TYR A 110 -2.24 4.00 6.61
C TYR A 110 -1.32 5.11 7.16
N PRO A 111 -1.68 5.76 8.27
CA PRO A 111 -0.97 6.93 8.81
C PRO A 111 0.36 6.62 9.50
#